data_AF-A0A5B0FB27-F1
#
_entry.id   AF-A0A5B0FB27-F1
#
_cell.length_a   1.000
_cell.length_b   1.000
_cell.length_c   1.000
_cell.angle_alpha   90.00
_cell.angle_beta   90.00
_cell.angle_gamma   90.00
#
_symmetry.space_group_name_H-M   'P 1'
#
loop_
_entity.id
_entity.type
_entity.pdbx_description
1 polymer ?
#
loop_
_entity_poly.entity_id
_entity_poly.type
_entity_poly.pdbx_seq_one_letter_code
_entity_poly.pdbx_strand_id
1 'polypeptide(L)'
;MFLFVWFKGIYMARLLAVLMFCVLCSSCMHLDVPAARIEFTSLEYDSGSYYLRFRSDRDLVNLYDAHGISAQVGTWVNCSLDGDTDFSILHHIQLSANGPVDEVRIVEGDRRYEFKAWFRFEEDENEGSSYRPIRKEVLLSLLKKQEYIPCMARITAFLYKAYYSKVMYIPTSRIIAEVEKEITAPEYVILPPEDRQLSWLLFEQICINETRYYAGTIIVHGGVCSGLPYSGLLSSFAPLTGQFQIVDSKTKQPRANVSYFIRRADGREEEGFSDEQGKTHIFGANQHESFKLFVSGDDVEGIGI
;
A
#
# COMPACT_ATOMS: atom_id res chain seq x y z
N MET A 1 44.67 -59.32 7.15
CA MET A 1 44.42 -58.11 6.34
C MET A 1 42.90 -57.85 6.23
N PHE A 2 42.20 -57.65 7.35
CA PHE A 2 40.75 -57.37 7.35
C PHE A 2 40.34 -56.40 8.48
N LEU A 3 41.13 -56.27 9.55
CA LEU A 3 40.86 -55.30 10.63
C LEU A 3 41.18 -53.83 10.28
N PHE A 4 42.06 -53.56 9.31
CA PHE A 4 42.49 -52.18 9.01
C PHE A 4 41.48 -51.38 8.16
N VAL A 5 40.56 -52.05 7.46
CA VAL A 5 39.54 -51.41 6.62
C VAL A 5 38.32 -50.97 7.44
N TRP A 6 37.97 -51.74 8.48
CA TRP A 6 36.80 -51.46 9.33
C TRP A 6 37.00 -50.25 10.25
N PHE A 7 38.23 -50.04 10.76
CA PHE A 7 38.54 -48.88 11.59
C PHE A 7 38.45 -47.56 10.80
N LYS A 8 38.92 -47.51 9.54
CA LYS A 8 38.81 -46.29 8.72
C LYS A 8 37.37 -45.88 8.41
N GLY A 9 36.46 -46.84 8.23
CA GLY A 9 35.04 -46.58 7.94
C GLY A 9 34.29 -45.93 9.10
N ILE A 10 34.57 -46.36 10.34
CA ILE A 10 33.92 -45.82 11.55
C ILE A 10 34.40 -44.39 11.85
N TYR A 11 35.69 -44.11 11.64
CA TYR A 11 36.23 -42.75 11.80
C TYR A 11 35.71 -41.80 10.72
N MET A 12 35.59 -42.24 9.46
CA MET A 12 35.00 -41.44 8.39
C MET A 12 33.50 -41.23 8.56
N ALA A 13 32.74 -42.24 9.00
CA ALA A 13 31.32 -42.11 9.29
C ALA A 13 31.04 -41.18 10.49
N ARG A 14 31.89 -41.21 11.53
CA ARG A 14 31.83 -40.25 12.64
C ARG A 14 32.23 -38.84 12.21
N LEU A 15 33.24 -38.68 11.36
CA LEU A 15 33.62 -37.36 10.80
C LEU A 15 32.51 -36.80 9.90
N LEU A 16 31.91 -37.62 9.05
CA LEU A 16 30.77 -37.24 8.20
C LEU A 16 29.53 -36.90 9.03
N ALA A 17 29.25 -37.64 10.10
CA ALA A 17 28.15 -37.34 11.01
C ALA A 17 28.39 -36.03 11.78
N VAL A 18 29.61 -35.73 12.20
CA VAL A 18 29.98 -34.46 12.83
C VAL A 18 29.89 -33.31 11.83
N LEU A 19 30.34 -33.49 10.58
CA LEU A 19 30.20 -32.49 9.51
C LEU A 19 28.74 -32.24 9.16
N MET A 20 27.90 -33.28 9.06
CA MET A 20 26.45 -33.16 8.87
C MET A 20 25.78 -32.44 10.04
N PHE A 21 26.19 -32.73 11.28
CA PHE A 21 25.68 -32.04 12.48
C PHE A 21 26.11 -30.57 12.53
N CYS A 22 27.35 -30.24 12.12
CA CYS A 22 27.82 -28.86 12.01
C CYS A 22 27.11 -28.08 10.89
N VAL A 23 26.78 -28.72 9.76
CA VAL A 23 25.99 -28.10 8.67
C VAL A 23 24.53 -27.88 9.09
N LEU A 24 23.95 -28.77 9.90
CA LEU A 24 22.61 -28.61 10.47
C LEU A 24 22.55 -27.50 11.55
N CYS A 25 23.68 -27.14 12.16
CA CYS A 25 23.80 -26.02 13.10
C CYS A 25 24.08 -24.67 12.43
N SER A 26 23.97 -24.56 11.10
CA SER A 26 24.06 -23.30 10.34
C SER A 26 22.87 -22.38 10.66
N SER A 27 22.88 -21.87 11.89
CA SER A 27 22.01 -20.79 12.33
C SER A 27 22.29 -19.59 11.42
N CYS A 28 21.25 -18.86 11.00
CA CYS A 28 21.42 -17.63 10.22
C CYS A 28 22.52 -16.76 10.85
N MET A 29 23.43 -16.24 10.04
CA MET A 29 24.54 -15.41 10.52
C MET A 29 23.97 -14.16 11.20
N HIS A 30 24.64 -13.67 12.23
CA HIS A 30 24.23 -12.44 12.91
C HIS A 30 25.29 -11.37 12.69
N LEU A 31 24.85 -10.13 12.52
CA LEU A 31 25.74 -8.99 12.49
C LEU A 31 25.95 -8.50 13.93
N ASP A 32 27.15 -8.70 14.48
CA ASP A 32 27.51 -8.32 15.85
C ASP A 32 27.74 -6.81 15.98
N VAL A 33 26.70 -6.02 15.71
CA VAL A 33 26.69 -4.57 15.84
C VAL A 33 25.56 -4.18 16.81
N PRO A 34 25.82 -3.36 17.84
CA PRO A 34 24.77 -2.94 18.75
C PRO A 34 23.66 -2.18 18.01
N ALA A 35 22.42 -2.28 18.49
CA ALA A 35 21.30 -1.57 17.89
C ALA A 35 21.55 -0.05 17.78
N ALA A 36 21.29 0.51 16.61
CA ALA A 36 21.43 1.93 16.30
C ALA A 36 20.40 2.77 17.05
N ARG A 37 20.83 3.95 17.52
CA ARG A 37 19.89 4.93 18.07
C ARG A 37 19.38 5.78 16.92
N ILE A 38 18.08 5.71 16.67
CA ILE A 38 17.39 6.53 15.69
C ILE A 38 16.56 7.62 16.37
N GLU A 39 16.48 8.80 15.74
CA GLU A 39 15.84 10.00 16.29
C GLU A 39 14.98 10.67 15.21
N PHE A 40 13.72 10.96 15.53
CA PHE A 40 12.78 11.64 14.63
C PHE A 40 13.24 13.08 14.33
N THR A 41 13.16 13.49 13.07
CA THR A 41 13.48 14.87 12.65
C THR A 41 12.23 15.60 12.13
N SER A 42 11.63 15.09 11.05
CA SER A 42 10.43 15.67 10.44
C SER A 42 9.60 14.63 9.72
N LEU A 43 8.32 14.94 9.54
CA LEU A 43 7.44 14.27 8.59
C LEU A 43 6.88 15.36 7.69
N GLU A 44 6.83 15.11 6.39
CA GLU A 44 6.32 16.05 5.41
C GLU A 44 5.33 15.32 4.49
N TYR A 45 4.14 15.88 4.31
CA TYR A 45 3.21 15.48 3.26
C TYR A 45 3.45 16.35 2.03
N ASP A 46 3.81 15.71 0.91
CA ASP A 46 3.99 16.37 -0.38
C ASP A 46 3.39 15.51 -1.50
N SER A 47 2.51 16.15 -2.30
CA SER A 47 2.00 15.58 -3.55
C SER A 47 1.45 14.15 -3.45
N GLY A 48 0.73 13.84 -2.36
CA GLY A 48 0.12 12.52 -2.14
C GLY A 48 1.02 11.50 -1.45
N SER A 49 2.20 11.90 -0.98
CA SER A 49 3.16 11.02 -0.31
C SER A 49 3.65 11.60 1.00
N TYR A 50 3.91 10.72 1.96
CA TYR A 50 4.50 11.07 3.24
C TYR A 50 5.99 10.76 3.22
N TYR A 51 6.82 11.70 3.67
CA TYR A 51 8.26 11.55 3.75
C TYR A 51 8.72 11.74 5.20
N LEU A 52 9.20 10.66 5.81
CA LEU A 52 9.82 10.67 7.13
C LEU A 52 11.30 11.01 7.00
N ARG A 53 11.76 11.96 7.81
CA ARG A 53 13.18 12.20 8.06
C ARG A 53 13.54 11.82 9.48
N PHE A 54 14.63 11.07 9.63
CA PHE A 54 15.16 10.67 10.92
C PHE A 54 16.70 10.60 10.88
N ARG A 55 17.32 10.71 12.05
CA ARG A 55 18.77 10.62 12.21
C ARG A 55 19.17 9.30 12.84
N SER A 56 20.38 8.85 12.56
CA SER A 56 21.00 7.67 13.18
C SER A 56 22.45 7.97 13.55
N ASP A 57 22.93 7.29 14.58
CA ASP A 57 24.35 7.22 14.94
C ASP A 57 25.15 6.25 14.05
N ARG A 58 24.48 5.53 13.14
CA ARG A 58 25.09 4.59 12.18
C ARG A 58 24.51 4.74 10.78
N ASP A 59 25.31 4.44 9.77
CA ASP A 59 24.85 4.35 8.39
C ASP A 59 23.98 3.10 8.21
N LEU A 60 22.66 3.26 8.21
CA LEU A 60 21.72 2.14 8.10
C LEU A 60 21.55 1.65 6.66
N VAL A 61 21.98 2.43 5.66
CA VAL A 61 21.87 2.05 4.24
C VAL A 61 23.12 1.27 3.81
N ASN A 62 24.28 1.55 4.41
CA ASN A 62 25.52 0.84 4.11
C ASN A 62 26.05 0.03 5.32
N LEU A 63 25.18 -0.35 6.26
CA LEU A 63 25.62 -0.95 7.53
C LEU A 63 26.40 -2.24 7.30
N TYR A 64 25.88 -3.16 6.49
CA TYR A 64 26.56 -4.44 6.25
C TYR A 64 27.83 -4.27 5.41
N ASP A 65 27.81 -3.37 4.41
CA ASP A 65 28.98 -3.10 3.57
C ASP A 65 30.13 -2.47 4.38
N ALA A 66 29.83 -1.59 5.34
CA ALA A 66 30.81 -1.03 6.26
C ALA A 66 31.51 -2.10 7.12
N HIS A 67 30.89 -3.28 7.26
CA HIS A 67 31.41 -4.45 7.96
C HIS A 67 31.90 -5.55 7.00
N GLY A 68 32.12 -5.23 5.73
CA GLY A 68 32.66 -6.15 4.72
C GLY A 68 31.67 -7.19 4.20
N ILE A 69 30.37 -6.97 4.40
CA ILE A 69 29.30 -7.89 4.01
C ILE A 69 28.45 -7.26 2.92
N SER A 70 28.73 -7.61 1.67
CA SER A 70 27.93 -7.16 0.52
C SER A 70 26.73 -8.06 0.26
N ALA A 71 25.83 -8.12 1.24
CA ALA A 71 24.63 -8.95 1.22
C ALA A 71 23.36 -8.19 1.65
N GLN A 72 23.44 -6.88 1.88
CA GLN A 72 22.28 -6.09 2.30
C GLN A 72 21.23 -6.04 1.18
N VAL A 73 19.99 -6.39 1.52
CA VAL A 73 18.86 -6.38 0.59
C VAL A 73 18.16 -5.03 0.63
N GLY A 74 18.02 -4.44 1.82
CA GLY A 74 17.48 -3.10 1.96
C GLY A 74 17.25 -2.70 3.41
N THR A 75 16.76 -1.49 3.57
CA THR A 75 16.45 -0.89 4.86
C THR A 75 15.04 -0.34 4.81
N TRP A 76 14.25 -0.68 5.83
CA TRP A 76 12.86 -0.25 5.98
C TRP A 76 12.68 0.39 7.35
N VAL A 77 11.79 1.35 7.45
CA VAL A 77 11.26 1.80 8.74
C VAL A 77 9.82 1.32 8.84
N ASN A 78 9.48 0.74 9.97
CA ASN A 78 8.14 0.31 10.29
C ASN A 78 7.71 0.97 11.61
N CYS A 79 6.48 1.45 11.65
CA CYS A 79 5.88 2.14 12.78
C CYS A 79 4.54 1.48 13.07
N SER A 80 4.25 1.20 14.34
CA SER A 80 2.93 0.69 14.75
C SER A 80 1.97 1.86 15.02
N LEU A 81 0.77 1.77 14.46
CA LEU A 81 -0.31 2.74 14.67
C LEU A 81 -1.21 2.39 15.85
N ASP A 82 -0.98 1.27 16.53
CA ASP A 82 -1.73 0.78 17.69
C ASP A 82 -0.88 0.64 18.97
N GLY A 83 0.40 1.02 18.91
CA GLY A 83 1.32 1.02 20.05
C GLY A 83 2.06 -0.30 20.26
N ASP A 84 1.92 -1.26 19.35
CA ASP A 84 2.71 -2.48 19.31
C ASP A 84 4.21 -2.18 19.20
N THR A 85 5.01 -2.91 19.96
CA THR A 85 6.47 -2.75 20.02
C THR A 85 7.24 -4.02 19.65
N ASP A 86 6.54 -5.09 19.30
CA ASP A 86 7.16 -6.28 18.72
C ASP A 86 7.34 -6.05 17.21
N PHE A 87 8.55 -5.71 16.79
CA PHE A 87 8.89 -5.53 15.37
C PHE A 87 9.61 -6.76 14.78
N SER A 88 9.55 -7.90 15.47
CA SER A 88 10.18 -9.12 14.99
C SER A 88 9.58 -9.56 13.66
N ILE A 89 10.39 -10.23 12.82
CA ILE A 89 9.99 -10.58 11.44
C ILE A 89 8.81 -11.57 11.37
N LEU A 90 8.56 -12.30 12.45
CA LEU A 90 7.46 -13.27 12.56
C LEU A 90 6.21 -12.65 13.20
N HIS A 91 6.31 -11.42 13.67
CA HIS A 91 5.20 -10.68 14.25
C HIS A 91 4.55 -9.79 13.21
N HIS A 92 3.22 -9.83 13.15
CA HIS A 92 2.42 -9.11 12.18
C HIS A 92 1.75 -7.91 12.86
N ILE A 93 2.21 -6.71 12.52
CA ILE A 93 1.59 -5.46 12.98
C ILE A 93 0.46 -5.11 12.01
N GLN A 94 -0.79 -5.25 12.46
CA GLN A 94 -1.96 -5.07 11.60
C GLN A 94 -2.09 -3.64 11.07
N LEU A 95 -1.87 -2.63 11.92
CA LEU A 95 -1.99 -1.22 11.55
C LEU A 95 -0.60 -0.58 11.60
N SER A 96 -0.02 -0.27 10.44
CA SER A 96 1.35 0.23 10.39
C SER A 96 1.55 1.40 9.44
N ALA A 97 2.53 2.22 9.76
CA ALA A 97 3.18 3.11 8.80
C ALA A 97 4.51 2.47 8.40
N ASN A 98 4.71 2.19 7.12
CA ASN A 98 5.92 1.51 6.68
C ASN A 98 6.45 2.08 5.37
N GLY A 99 7.76 1.90 5.16
CA GLY A 99 8.33 2.01 3.83
C GLY A 99 9.86 1.99 3.77
N PRO A 100 10.41 1.98 2.56
CA PRO A 100 11.84 1.88 2.31
C PRO A 100 12.56 3.17 2.71
N VAL A 101 13.84 3.02 3.05
CA VAL A 101 14.76 4.14 3.27
C VAL A 101 15.54 4.39 1.99
N ASP A 102 15.29 5.54 1.35
CA ASP A 102 15.71 5.82 -0.03
C ASP A 102 16.98 6.68 -0.12
N GLU A 103 17.20 7.58 0.85
CA GLU A 103 18.31 8.54 0.82
C GLU A 103 19.06 8.55 2.16
N VAL A 104 20.39 8.68 2.10
CA VAL A 104 21.26 8.98 3.24
C VAL A 104 22.06 10.25 2.95
N ARG A 105 22.10 11.17 3.92
CA ARG A 105 22.95 12.37 3.89
C ARG A 105 23.75 12.47 5.19
N ILE A 106 25.01 12.86 5.08
CA ILE A 106 25.86 13.13 6.24
C ILE A 106 25.56 14.56 6.70
N VAL A 107 25.22 14.72 7.98
CA VAL A 107 25.06 16.06 8.58
C VAL A 107 26.44 16.60 8.92
N GLU A 108 26.88 17.64 8.19
CA GLU A 108 28.17 18.30 8.43
C GLU A 108 28.27 18.80 9.88
N GLY A 109 29.37 18.45 10.55
CA GLY A 109 29.65 18.86 11.94
C GLY A 109 29.23 17.88 13.04
N ASP A 110 28.33 16.91 12.77
CA ASP A 110 27.73 16.05 13.81
C ASP A 110 28.06 14.54 13.63
N ARG A 111 28.67 14.15 12.50
CA ARG A 111 28.93 12.74 12.13
C ARG A 111 27.69 11.82 12.21
N ARG A 112 26.48 12.40 12.23
CA ARG A 112 25.21 11.67 12.20
C ARG A 112 24.71 11.56 10.77
N TYR A 113 24.07 10.44 10.50
CA TYR A 113 23.45 10.16 9.20
C TYR A 113 21.98 10.56 9.30
N GLU A 114 21.51 11.35 8.35
CA GLU A 114 20.09 11.61 8.21
C GLU A 114 19.54 10.85 7.01
N PHE A 115 18.40 10.22 7.21
CA PHE A 115 17.73 9.39 6.23
C PHE A 115 16.39 9.99 5.85
N LYS A 116 15.96 9.69 4.63
CA LYS A 116 14.60 9.93 4.14
C LYS A 116 13.96 8.59 3.82
N ALA A 117 12.76 8.39 4.35
CA ALA A 117 11.93 7.21 4.08
C ALA A 117 10.59 7.66 3.52
N TRP A 118 10.13 6.98 2.49
CA TRP A 118 8.78 7.17 1.97
C TRP A 118 7.80 6.31 2.76
N PHE A 119 6.74 6.92 3.28
CA PHE A 119 5.78 6.28 4.18
C PHE A 119 4.43 6.07 3.52
N ARG A 120 3.83 4.93 3.82
CA ARG A 120 2.40 4.66 3.61
C ARG A 120 1.77 4.18 4.91
N PHE A 121 0.54 4.63 5.15
CA PHE A 121 -0.29 4.15 6.23
C PHE A 121 -1.16 3.02 5.72
N GLU A 122 -0.93 1.81 6.22
CA GLU A 122 -1.51 0.60 5.66
C GLU A 122 -2.07 -0.29 6.78
N GLU A 123 -3.16 -0.97 6.45
CA GLU A 123 -3.70 -2.08 7.23
C GLU A 123 -3.40 -3.40 6.52
N ASP A 124 -2.84 -4.34 7.28
CA ASP A 124 -2.65 -5.72 6.87
C ASP A 124 -3.97 -6.47 6.99
N GLU A 125 -4.54 -6.89 5.86
CA GLU A 125 -5.82 -7.62 5.85
C GLU A 125 -5.65 -9.12 6.01
N ASN A 126 -4.46 -9.67 5.72
CA ASN A 126 -4.24 -11.11 5.58
C ASN A 126 -2.82 -11.51 6.02
N GLU A 127 -2.43 -11.18 7.25
CA GLU A 127 -1.17 -11.62 7.89
C GLU A 127 0.07 -11.48 6.98
N GLY A 128 0.16 -10.35 6.29
CA GLY A 128 1.30 -9.91 5.49
C GLY A 128 1.15 -10.15 3.99
N SER A 129 0.03 -10.74 3.54
CA SER A 129 -0.20 -11.07 2.12
C SER A 129 -0.94 -9.99 1.32
N SER A 130 -1.69 -9.11 1.98
CA SER A 130 -2.34 -7.97 1.33
C SER A 130 -2.42 -6.76 2.25
N TYR A 131 -2.14 -5.58 1.69
CA TYR A 131 -2.11 -4.31 2.39
C TYR A 131 -3.11 -3.34 1.75
N ARG A 132 -3.90 -2.66 2.58
CA ARG A 132 -4.82 -1.60 2.13
C ARG A 132 -4.43 -0.24 2.72
N PRO A 133 -4.51 0.86 1.96
CA PRO A 133 -4.34 2.20 2.52
C PRO A 133 -5.39 2.51 3.59
N ILE A 134 -4.98 3.13 4.69
CA ILE A 134 -5.90 3.58 5.75
C ILE A 134 -6.50 4.93 5.36
N ARG A 135 -7.83 5.05 5.43
CA ARG A 135 -8.55 6.31 5.16
C ARG A 135 -8.16 7.41 6.17
N LYS A 136 -8.10 8.67 5.73
CA LYS A 136 -7.71 9.82 6.56
C LYS A 136 -8.49 9.91 7.88
N GLU A 137 -9.81 9.74 7.86
CA GLU A 137 -10.66 9.90 9.05
C GLU A 137 -10.37 8.80 10.08
N VAL A 138 -10.16 7.57 9.59
CA VAL A 138 -9.78 6.41 10.40
C VAL A 138 -8.37 6.61 10.96
N LEU A 139 -7.43 7.02 10.12
CA LEU A 139 -6.06 7.31 10.53
C LEU A 139 -6.02 8.37 11.63
N LEU A 140 -6.70 9.50 11.45
CA LEU A 140 -6.79 10.57 12.45
C LEU A 140 -7.38 10.06 13.78
N SER A 141 -8.38 9.17 13.73
CA SER A 141 -8.95 8.55 14.93
C SER A 141 -7.95 7.64 15.65
N LEU A 142 -7.17 6.84 14.92
CA LEU A 142 -6.11 6.01 15.48
C LEU A 142 -5.01 6.86 16.12
N LEU A 143 -4.55 7.87 15.40
CA LEU A 143 -3.52 8.80 15.83
C LEU A 143 -3.92 9.52 17.14
N LYS A 144 -5.17 9.99 17.24
CA LYS A 144 -5.66 10.71 18.44
C LYS A 144 -5.70 9.86 19.72
N LYS A 145 -5.61 8.53 19.64
CA LYS A 145 -5.62 7.63 20.81
C LYS A 145 -4.30 7.57 21.56
N GLN A 146 -3.20 8.03 20.95
CA GLN A 146 -1.86 7.89 21.51
C GLN A 146 -1.02 9.15 21.30
N GLU A 147 -0.19 9.48 22.29
CA GLU A 147 0.69 10.66 22.22
C GLU A 147 1.90 10.43 21.30
N TYR A 148 2.34 9.18 21.18
CA TYR A 148 3.51 8.78 20.41
C TYR A 148 3.27 7.46 19.66
N ILE A 149 3.91 7.33 18.50
CA ILE A 149 3.95 6.10 17.70
C ILE A 149 5.35 5.48 17.77
N PRO A 150 5.49 4.22 18.19
CA PRO A 150 6.75 3.51 18.17
C PRO A 150 7.13 3.12 16.73
N CYS A 151 8.39 3.35 16.38
CA CYS A 151 8.97 3.05 15.08
C CYS A 151 10.32 2.38 15.22
N MET A 152 10.65 1.48 14.30
CA MET A 152 11.92 0.77 14.26
C MET A 152 12.42 0.66 12.82
N ALA A 153 13.69 0.97 12.61
CA ALA A 153 14.39 0.63 11.37
C ALA A 153 14.84 -0.84 11.41
N ARG A 154 14.55 -1.55 10.32
CA ARG A 154 14.91 -2.94 10.04
C ARG A 154 15.77 -3.03 8.79
N ILE A 155 16.88 -3.74 8.88
CA ILE A 155 17.75 -4.03 7.74
C ILE A 155 17.71 -5.53 7.49
N THR A 156 17.46 -5.93 6.24
CA THR A 156 17.53 -7.35 5.85
C THR A 156 18.77 -7.57 4.99
N ALA A 157 19.40 -8.73 5.18
CA ALA A 157 20.57 -9.14 4.41
C ALA A 157 20.52 -10.65 4.12
N PHE A 158 21.00 -11.05 2.95
CA PHE A 158 20.94 -12.44 2.50
C PHE A 158 21.78 -13.35 3.41
N LEU A 159 21.19 -14.42 3.96
CA LEU A 159 21.77 -15.37 4.93
C LEU A 159 22.05 -14.81 6.34
N TYR A 160 21.60 -13.58 6.64
CA TYR A 160 21.73 -12.99 7.97
C TYR A 160 20.37 -12.81 8.64
N LYS A 161 20.35 -12.88 9.98
CA LYS A 161 19.22 -12.39 10.76
C LYS A 161 19.05 -10.90 10.51
N ALA A 162 17.79 -10.45 10.45
CA ALA A 162 17.48 -9.05 10.32
C ALA A 162 18.12 -8.25 11.46
N TYR A 163 18.69 -7.10 11.12
CA TYR A 163 19.21 -6.16 12.09
C TYR A 163 18.12 -5.15 12.46
N TYR A 164 18.06 -4.81 13.74
CA TYR A 164 17.04 -3.93 14.31
C TYR A 164 17.69 -2.77 15.05
N SER A 165 17.19 -1.58 14.81
CA SER A 165 17.51 -0.39 15.59
C SER A 165 16.76 -0.36 16.94
N LYS A 166 17.08 0.61 17.79
CA LYS A 166 16.25 0.92 18.95
C LYS A 166 14.93 1.56 18.51
N VAL A 167 13.89 1.38 19.32
CA VAL A 167 12.59 2.03 19.09
C VAL A 167 12.76 3.56 19.19
N MET A 168 12.31 4.25 18.14
CA MET A 168 12.09 5.69 18.07
C MET A 168 10.62 5.97 18.33
N TYR A 169 10.32 7.05 19.04
CA TYR A 169 8.95 7.50 19.26
C TYR A 169 8.68 8.78 18.46
N ILE A 170 7.74 8.71 17.53
CA ILE A 170 7.30 9.88 16.76
C ILE A 170 6.11 10.51 17.48
N PRO A 171 6.13 11.82 17.79
CA PRO A 171 4.97 12.48 18.38
C PRO A 171 3.80 12.47 17.40
N THR A 172 2.66 11.94 17.81
CA THR A 172 1.49 11.79 16.94
C THR A 172 0.98 13.14 16.43
N SER A 173 1.14 14.21 17.21
CA SER A 173 0.79 15.58 16.79
C SER A 173 1.51 16.03 15.53
N ARG A 174 2.74 15.56 15.29
CA ARG A 174 3.51 15.86 14.07
C ARG A 174 2.96 15.10 12.87
N ILE A 175 2.46 13.89 13.09
CA ILE A 175 1.83 13.08 12.04
C ILE A 175 0.47 13.66 11.67
N ILE A 176 -0.37 13.96 12.68
CA ILE A 176 -1.69 14.59 12.49
C ILE A 176 -1.57 15.88 11.67
N ALA A 177 -0.59 16.74 11.99
CA ALA A 177 -0.39 17.99 11.27
C ALA A 177 -0.13 17.81 9.77
N GLU A 178 0.53 16.71 9.36
CA GLU A 178 0.75 16.40 7.95
C GLU A 178 -0.45 15.69 7.31
N VAL A 179 -1.09 14.76 8.03
CA VAL A 179 -2.31 14.08 7.59
C VAL A 179 -3.45 15.07 7.38
N GLU A 180 -3.54 16.13 8.18
CA GLU A 180 -4.55 17.17 8.01
C GLU A 180 -4.37 17.98 6.72
N LYS A 181 -3.14 18.11 6.21
CA LYS A 181 -2.84 18.74 4.90
C LYS A 181 -3.30 17.88 3.72
N GLU A 182 -3.47 16.57 3.92
CA GLU A 182 -4.02 15.70 2.90
C GLU A 182 -5.43 16.18 2.55
N ILE A 183 -5.61 16.70 1.35
CA ILE A 183 -6.94 17.11 0.89
C ILE A 183 -7.68 15.86 0.47
N THR A 184 -8.55 15.37 1.35
CA THR A 184 -9.54 14.34 1.01
C THR A 184 -10.85 15.03 0.63
N ALA A 185 -11.47 14.59 -0.47
CA ALA A 185 -12.84 15.01 -0.77
C ALA A 185 -13.77 14.46 0.33
N PRO A 186 -14.73 15.25 0.86
CA PRO A 186 -15.71 14.70 1.77
C PRO A 186 -16.58 13.67 1.05
N GLU A 187 -16.99 12.62 1.76
CA GLU A 187 -17.84 11.55 1.21
C GLU A 187 -19.19 12.09 0.71
N TYR A 188 -19.68 13.21 1.27
CA TYR A 188 -20.86 13.97 0.82
C TYR A 188 -20.89 15.39 1.43
N VAL A 189 -21.70 16.29 0.87
CA VAL A 189 -21.96 17.65 1.41
C VAL A 189 -23.46 17.87 1.51
N ILE A 190 -23.95 18.34 2.67
CA ILE A 190 -25.37 18.69 2.89
C ILE A 190 -25.50 20.22 2.84
N LEU A 191 -26.30 20.75 1.90
CA LEU A 191 -26.53 22.18 1.77
C LEU A 191 -27.51 22.73 2.85
N PRO A 192 -27.32 23.98 3.32
CA PRO A 192 -28.27 24.69 4.17
C PRO A 192 -29.65 24.87 3.50
N PRO A 193 -30.77 24.89 4.26
CA PRO A 193 -32.13 24.98 3.70
C PRO A 193 -32.36 26.19 2.78
N GLU A 194 -31.76 27.33 3.10
CA GLU A 194 -31.80 28.57 2.31
C GLU A 194 -31.15 28.42 0.92
N ASP A 195 -30.13 27.57 0.79
CA ASP A 195 -29.43 27.30 -0.47
C ASP A 195 -30.08 26.17 -1.28
N ARG A 196 -31.15 25.53 -0.77
CA ARG A 196 -31.91 24.46 -1.47
C ARG A 196 -33.00 24.99 -2.41
N GLN A 197 -33.28 26.30 -2.43
CA GLN A 197 -34.51 26.85 -3.02
C GLN A 197 -34.49 27.09 -4.55
N LEU A 198 -33.43 26.73 -5.26
CA LEU A 198 -33.35 26.89 -6.72
C LEU A 198 -33.36 25.58 -7.52
N SER A 199 -33.95 24.51 -6.96
CA SER A 199 -34.18 23.27 -7.72
C SER A 199 -35.64 22.82 -7.61
N TRP A 200 -36.20 22.34 -8.72
CA TRP A 200 -37.54 21.73 -8.79
C TRP A 200 -37.56 20.29 -8.24
N LEU A 201 -36.48 19.85 -7.60
CA LEU A 201 -36.21 18.47 -7.20
C LEU A 201 -36.24 18.37 -5.68
N LEU A 202 -37.43 18.27 -5.11
CA LEU A 202 -37.66 18.19 -3.66
C LEU A 202 -37.15 16.89 -3.00
N PHE A 203 -36.53 15.95 -3.75
CA PHE A 203 -36.17 14.62 -3.23
C PHE A 203 -34.86 14.00 -3.75
N GLU A 204 -33.98 14.73 -4.43
CA GLU A 204 -32.71 14.15 -4.91
C GLU A 204 -31.52 14.51 -4.02
N GLN A 205 -30.72 13.49 -3.64
CA GLN A 205 -29.45 13.68 -2.94
C GLN A 205 -28.46 14.40 -3.85
N ILE A 206 -27.74 15.38 -3.29
CA ILE A 206 -26.73 16.17 -4.01
C ILE A 206 -25.36 15.58 -3.69
N CYS A 207 -24.62 15.22 -4.74
CA CYS A 207 -23.26 14.69 -4.68
C CYS A 207 -22.26 15.72 -5.27
N ILE A 208 -21.00 15.69 -4.81
CA ILE A 208 -19.92 16.44 -5.46
C ILE A 208 -19.60 15.76 -6.79
N ASN A 209 -19.79 16.46 -7.91
CA ASN A 209 -19.64 15.88 -9.25
C ASN A 209 -18.39 16.36 -10.00
N GLU A 210 -17.80 17.49 -9.60
CA GLU A 210 -16.56 18.01 -10.20
C GLU A 210 -15.77 18.85 -9.20
N THR A 211 -14.45 18.64 -9.17
CA THR A 211 -13.49 19.49 -8.46
C THR A 211 -12.61 20.19 -9.49
N ARG A 212 -12.65 21.53 -9.55
CA ARG A 212 -11.74 22.31 -10.39
C ARG A 212 -10.74 23.08 -9.55
N TYR A 213 -9.48 22.99 -9.97
CA TYR A 213 -8.37 23.75 -9.41
C TYR A 213 -8.18 25.03 -10.20
N TYR A 214 -8.42 26.18 -9.58
CA TYR A 214 -8.06 27.47 -10.18
C TYR A 214 -7.17 28.26 -9.21
N ALA A 215 -5.88 28.38 -9.55
CA ALA A 215 -4.92 29.24 -8.87
C ALA A 215 -4.96 29.15 -7.33
N GLY A 216 -5.02 27.93 -6.78
CA GLY A 216 -5.04 27.69 -5.33
C GLY A 216 -6.39 27.85 -4.63
N THR A 217 -7.47 28.13 -5.37
CA THR A 217 -8.85 28.08 -4.86
C THR A 217 -9.55 26.82 -5.38
N ILE A 218 -10.26 26.13 -4.49
CA ILE A 218 -11.07 24.96 -4.81
C ILE A 218 -12.50 25.42 -5.10
N ILE A 219 -13.01 25.13 -6.30
CA ILE A 219 -14.42 25.31 -6.62
C ILE A 219 -15.05 23.91 -6.66
N VAL A 220 -16.03 23.70 -5.78
CA VAL A 220 -16.82 22.47 -5.70
C VAL A 220 -18.10 22.68 -6.49
N HIS A 221 -18.30 21.88 -7.54
CA HIS A 221 -19.62 21.78 -8.15
C HIS A 221 -20.38 20.61 -7.50
N GLY A 222 -21.58 20.93 -7.01
CA GLY A 222 -22.56 19.94 -6.57
C GLY A 222 -23.60 19.73 -7.66
N GLY A 223 -23.99 18.48 -7.88
CA GLY A 223 -25.10 18.09 -8.75
C GLY A 223 -25.94 17.03 -8.07
N VAL A 224 -27.11 16.72 -8.61
CA VAL A 224 -27.87 15.55 -8.18
C VAL A 224 -27.01 14.31 -8.38
N CYS A 225 -27.07 13.32 -7.48
CA CYS A 225 -26.22 12.12 -7.58
C CYS A 225 -26.46 11.32 -8.88
N SER A 226 -27.62 11.51 -9.51
CA SER A 226 -27.96 11.04 -10.87
C SER A 226 -27.18 11.77 -11.99
N GLY A 227 -26.43 12.83 -11.66
CA GLY A 227 -25.65 13.70 -12.55
C GLY A 227 -24.13 13.59 -12.39
N LEU A 228 -23.61 12.47 -11.87
CA LEU A 228 -22.21 12.09 -12.09
C LEU A 228 -22.00 11.86 -13.59
N PRO A 229 -20.92 12.37 -14.21
CA PRO A 229 -20.76 12.23 -15.65
C PRO A 229 -20.65 10.74 -15.99
N TYR A 230 -21.63 10.28 -16.78
CA TYR A 230 -21.54 9.06 -17.58
C TYR A 230 -21.54 7.75 -16.79
N SER A 231 -22.48 7.65 -15.84
CA SER A 231 -22.95 6.38 -15.28
C SER A 231 -24.37 6.07 -15.76
N GLY A 232 -24.67 4.78 -15.99
CA GLY A 232 -25.99 4.34 -16.43
C GLY A 232 -26.42 4.95 -17.77
N LEU A 233 -27.64 5.51 -17.84
CA LEU A 233 -28.19 6.05 -19.11
C LEU A 233 -27.37 7.20 -19.68
N LEU A 234 -26.69 7.97 -18.82
CA LEU A 234 -25.92 9.13 -19.26
C LEU A 234 -24.64 8.72 -19.99
N SER A 235 -24.10 7.53 -19.72
CA SER A 235 -22.81 7.05 -20.23
C SER A 235 -22.62 7.14 -21.75
N SER A 236 -23.70 7.06 -22.51
CA SER A 236 -23.71 7.18 -23.97
C SER A 236 -23.43 8.59 -24.49
N PHE A 237 -23.51 9.60 -23.63
CA PHE A 237 -23.26 11.00 -23.99
C PHE A 237 -21.83 11.46 -23.66
N ALA A 238 -20.94 10.54 -23.30
CA ALA A 238 -19.56 10.85 -22.93
C ALA A 238 -18.67 11.23 -24.12
N PRO A 239 -17.69 12.13 -23.93
CA PRO A 239 -16.70 12.41 -24.98
C PRO A 239 -15.78 11.21 -25.23
N LEU A 240 -15.57 10.36 -24.21
CA LEU A 240 -14.91 9.06 -24.35
C LEU A 240 -15.88 7.98 -23.89
N THR A 241 -16.32 7.13 -24.81
CA THR A 241 -17.21 6.00 -24.54
C THR A 241 -16.51 4.69 -24.87
N GLY A 242 -16.92 3.63 -24.18
CA GLY A 242 -16.59 2.27 -24.56
C GLY A 242 -17.76 1.33 -24.32
N GLN A 243 -17.67 0.16 -24.93
CA GLN A 243 -18.61 -0.93 -24.69
C GLN A 243 -17.81 -2.24 -24.69
N PHE A 244 -18.27 -3.23 -23.95
CA PHE A 244 -17.76 -4.58 -24.08
C PHE A 244 -18.78 -5.45 -24.82
N GLN A 245 -18.29 -6.43 -25.57
CA GLN A 245 -19.09 -7.53 -26.07
C GLN A 245 -18.68 -8.81 -25.35
N ILE A 246 -19.66 -9.50 -24.78
CA ILE A 246 -19.50 -10.78 -24.12
C ILE A 246 -19.77 -11.86 -25.16
N VAL A 247 -18.77 -12.73 -25.36
CA VAL A 247 -18.79 -13.80 -26.35
C VAL A 247 -18.49 -15.14 -25.69
N ASP A 248 -18.90 -16.20 -26.36
CA ASP A 248 -18.49 -17.55 -26.03
C ASP A 248 -16.99 -17.73 -26.29
N SER A 249 -16.25 -18.22 -25.30
CA SER A 249 -14.78 -18.28 -25.35
C SER A 249 -14.26 -19.14 -26.50
N LYS A 250 -15.03 -20.15 -26.95
CA LYS A 250 -14.63 -21.12 -27.98
C LYS A 250 -15.10 -20.69 -29.37
N THR A 251 -16.37 -20.33 -29.49
CA THR A 251 -17.01 -20.04 -30.79
C THR A 251 -16.94 -18.57 -31.20
N LYS A 252 -16.57 -17.69 -30.25
CA LYS A 252 -16.59 -16.22 -30.39
C LYS A 252 -17.95 -15.65 -30.80
N GLN A 253 -19.02 -16.43 -30.63
CA GLN A 253 -20.39 -15.99 -30.87
C GLN A 253 -20.89 -15.17 -29.68
N PRO A 254 -21.69 -14.11 -29.91
CA PRO A 254 -22.19 -13.29 -28.82
C PRO A 254 -23.10 -14.06 -27.85
N ARG A 255 -23.02 -13.72 -26.56
CA ARG A 255 -23.76 -14.40 -25.49
C ARG A 255 -24.66 -13.41 -24.74
N ALA A 256 -25.96 -13.59 -24.91
CA ALA A 256 -27.00 -12.80 -24.26
C ALA A 256 -27.29 -13.24 -22.83
N ASN A 257 -27.85 -12.32 -22.04
CA ASN A 257 -28.31 -12.54 -20.66
C ASN A 257 -27.24 -13.07 -19.70
N VAL A 258 -25.98 -12.69 -19.92
CA VAL A 258 -24.86 -12.99 -19.01
C VAL A 258 -24.74 -11.85 -18.01
N SER A 259 -24.74 -12.17 -16.72
CA SER A 259 -24.50 -11.18 -15.66
C SER A 259 -23.03 -10.73 -15.67
N TYR A 260 -22.83 -9.43 -15.57
CA TYR A 260 -21.50 -8.82 -15.48
C TYR A 260 -21.50 -7.64 -14.52
N PHE A 261 -20.31 -7.23 -14.11
CA PHE A 261 -20.08 -5.90 -13.54
C PHE A 261 -18.82 -5.27 -14.13
N ILE A 262 -18.87 -3.96 -14.35
CA ILE A 262 -17.73 -3.16 -14.82
C ILE A 262 -17.16 -2.41 -13.63
N ARG A 263 -15.91 -2.69 -13.28
CA ARG A 263 -15.19 -1.94 -12.25
C ARG A 263 -14.38 -0.82 -12.89
N ARG A 264 -14.61 0.39 -12.40
CA ARG A 264 -13.90 1.62 -12.77
C ARG A 264 -12.57 1.76 -12.04
N ALA A 265 -11.73 2.69 -12.51
CA ALA A 265 -10.42 2.96 -11.91
C ALA A 265 -10.54 3.47 -10.46
N ASP A 266 -11.64 4.16 -10.15
CA ASP A 266 -11.97 4.67 -8.82
C ASP A 266 -12.64 3.63 -7.89
N GLY A 267 -12.77 2.38 -8.34
CA GLY A 267 -13.34 1.28 -7.57
C GLY A 267 -14.86 1.17 -7.63
N ARG A 268 -15.57 2.08 -8.32
CA ARG A 268 -17.02 1.94 -8.55
C ARG A 268 -17.33 0.75 -9.44
N GLU A 269 -18.49 0.15 -9.23
CA GLU A 269 -18.98 -1.01 -9.96
C GLU A 269 -20.31 -0.69 -10.66
N GLU A 270 -20.40 -1.03 -11.94
CA GLU A 270 -21.61 -0.90 -12.76
C GLU A 270 -22.07 -2.30 -13.18
N GLU A 271 -23.14 -2.79 -12.55
CA GLU A 271 -23.71 -4.12 -12.80
C GLU A 271 -24.66 -4.13 -14.01
N GLY A 272 -24.78 -5.28 -14.68
CA GLY A 272 -25.76 -5.45 -15.74
C GLY A 272 -25.86 -6.87 -16.30
N PHE A 273 -26.72 -7.01 -17.31
CA PHE A 273 -26.88 -8.22 -18.12
C PHE A 273 -26.63 -7.89 -19.58
N SER A 274 -25.99 -8.80 -20.32
CA SER A 274 -25.73 -8.61 -21.74
C SER A 274 -27.00 -8.66 -22.58
N ASP A 275 -27.07 -7.84 -23.63
CA ASP A 275 -28.20 -7.83 -24.56
C ASP A 275 -28.21 -9.04 -25.52
N GLU A 276 -29.19 -9.10 -26.43
CA GLU A 276 -29.31 -10.18 -27.42
C GLU A 276 -28.08 -10.36 -28.31
N GLN A 277 -27.25 -9.32 -28.46
CA GLN A 277 -26.00 -9.32 -29.20
C GLN A 277 -24.78 -9.41 -28.27
N GLY A 278 -24.97 -9.81 -27.02
CA GLY A 278 -23.94 -9.99 -26.02
C GLY A 278 -23.30 -8.70 -25.52
N LYS A 279 -23.84 -7.52 -25.83
CA LYS A 279 -23.20 -6.25 -25.46
C LYS A 279 -23.52 -5.84 -24.03
N THR A 280 -22.56 -5.20 -23.37
CA THR A 280 -22.79 -4.50 -22.10
C THR A 280 -23.51 -3.18 -22.34
N HIS A 281 -23.93 -2.51 -21.27
CA HIS A 281 -24.26 -1.09 -21.36
C HIS A 281 -23.01 -0.31 -21.80
N ILE A 282 -23.25 0.86 -22.42
CA ILE A 282 -22.18 1.79 -22.79
C ILE A 282 -21.68 2.43 -21.51
N PHE A 283 -20.37 2.48 -21.31
CA PHE A 283 -19.73 3.23 -20.23
C PHE A 283 -18.99 4.44 -20.83
N GLY A 284 -18.84 5.50 -20.04
CA GLY A 284 -18.24 6.72 -20.55
C GLY A 284 -17.47 7.51 -19.50
N ALA A 285 -16.52 8.31 -19.95
CA ALA A 285 -15.70 9.16 -19.10
C ALA A 285 -15.39 10.50 -19.78
N ASN A 286 -15.12 11.52 -18.95
CA ASN A 286 -14.64 12.82 -19.41
C ASN A 286 -13.14 12.81 -19.77
N GLN A 287 -12.38 11.88 -19.21
CA GLN A 287 -10.93 11.74 -19.38
C GLN A 287 -10.59 10.26 -19.56
N HIS A 288 -9.37 9.95 -20.01
CA HIS A 288 -8.94 8.56 -20.17
C HIS A 288 -8.98 7.83 -18.84
N GLU A 289 -9.77 6.76 -18.78
CA GLU A 289 -10.00 5.94 -17.59
C GLU A 289 -9.88 4.46 -17.96
N SER A 290 -9.40 3.64 -17.02
CA SER A 290 -9.34 2.20 -17.18
C SER A 290 -10.61 1.54 -16.64
N PHE A 291 -11.20 0.66 -17.46
CA PHE A 291 -12.38 -0.13 -17.11
C PHE A 291 -12.01 -1.61 -17.10
N LYS A 292 -12.51 -2.36 -16.12
CA LYS A 292 -12.34 -3.81 -16.04
C LYS A 292 -13.71 -4.49 -16.04
N LEU A 293 -13.92 -5.41 -16.98
CA LEU A 293 -15.11 -6.23 -17.03
C LEU A 293 -14.93 -7.51 -16.24
N PHE A 294 -15.93 -7.85 -15.42
CA PHE A 294 -16.07 -9.14 -14.76
C PHE A 294 -17.36 -9.79 -15.23
N VAL A 295 -17.29 -11.05 -15.65
CA VAL A 295 -18.43 -11.81 -16.19
C VAL A 295 -18.69 -13.05 -15.33
N SER A 296 -19.96 -13.39 -15.15
CA SER A 296 -20.36 -14.59 -14.41
C SER A 296 -20.64 -15.74 -15.39
N GLY A 297 -19.74 -16.74 -15.45
CA GLY A 297 -19.91 -17.97 -16.22
C GLY A 297 -18.58 -18.59 -16.70
N ASP A 298 -18.50 -19.92 -16.75
CA ASP A 298 -17.23 -20.66 -16.96
C ASP A 298 -16.75 -20.76 -18.42
N ASP A 299 -17.49 -20.21 -19.39
CA ASP A 299 -17.19 -20.31 -20.83
C ASP A 299 -17.36 -18.97 -21.58
N VAL A 300 -17.37 -17.84 -20.87
CA VAL A 300 -17.61 -16.51 -21.46
C VAL A 300 -16.41 -15.58 -21.26
N GLU A 301 -16.14 -14.74 -22.25
CA GLU A 301 -15.09 -13.72 -22.19
C GLU A 301 -15.63 -12.37 -22.68
N GLY A 302 -15.00 -11.29 -22.22
CA GLY A 302 -15.31 -9.93 -22.65
C GLY A 302 -14.25 -9.38 -23.60
N ILE A 303 -14.69 -8.79 -24.71
CA ILE A 303 -13.86 -8.05 -25.66
C ILE A 303 -14.29 -6.59 -25.68
N GLY A 304 -13.32 -5.65 -25.65
CA GLY A 304 -13.61 -4.22 -25.81
C GLY A 304 -13.91 -3.90 -27.26
N ILE A 305 -14.96 -3.10 -27.50
CA ILE A 305 -15.43 -2.68 -28.83
C ILE A 305 -15.65 -1.16 -28.91
#